data_AF-A0A6L8VI93-F1
#
_entry.id   AF-A0A6L8VI93-F1
#
_cell.length_a   1.000
_cell.length_b   1.000
_cell.length_c   1.000
_cell.angle_alpha   90.00
_cell.angle_beta   90.00
_cell.angle_gamma   90.00
#
_symmetry.space_group_name_H-M   'P 1'
#
loop_
_entity.id
_entity.type
_entity.pdbx_description
1 polymer ?
#
loop_
_entity_poly.entity_id
_entity_poly.type
_entity_poly.pdbx_seq_one_letter_code
_entity_poly.pdbx_strand_id
1 'polypeptide(L)'
;MGGGIAYLLTFSESGLALLKIVFQLQSLMETSRAQDEAKRQKAAELLIEMANCLGEIEKEIRSDTPELGRLVGKVRAYIEAFPSVFGPLIENQRAKDYASQFSILFEGEPQTYGRMIDGLLELKRFESEDAVDSAHVNASIATLTLVQGQLEALSELIQFPEAFRDSSAEEAV
;
A
#
# COMPACT_ATOMS: atom_id res chain seq x y z
N MET A 1 -26.93 3.64 22.53
CA MET A 1 -26.43 4.66 21.58
C MET A 1 -24.97 4.95 21.90
N GLY A 2 -24.03 4.16 21.37
CA GLY A 2 -22.61 4.32 21.74
C GLY A 2 -21.63 3.46 20.94
N GLY A 3 -21.89 3.24 19.64
CA GLY A 3 -21.05 2.39 18.79
C GLY A 3 -20.54 3.02 17.50
N GLY A 4 -20.95 4.25 17.16
CA GLY A 4 -20.65 4.85 15.85
C GLY A 4 -19.37 5.70 15.78
N ILE A 5 -18.71 5.97 16.91
CA ILE A 5 -17.57 6.92 16.97
C ILE A 5 -16.21 6.20 17.03
N ALA A 6 -16.19 4.91 17.41
CA ALA A 6 -14.95 4.13 17.48
C ALA A 6 -14.40 3.68 16.10
N TYR A 7 -15.17 3.88 15.03
CA TYR A 7 -14.82 3.49 13.66
C TYR A 7 -14.37 4.67 12.77
N LEU A 8 -14.21 5.87 13.33
CA LEU A 8 -13.60 7.02 12.64
C LEU A 8 -12.10 7.16 13.02
N LEU A 9 -11.34 6.07 12.97
CA LEU A 9 -9.94 6.22 12.52
C LEU A 9 -10.08 6.69 11.08
N THR A 10 -9.82 7.98 10.85
CA THR A 10 -10.20 8.62 9.60
C THR A 10 -9.51 7.91 8.43
N PHE A 11 -10.21 7.78 7.31
CA PHE A 11 -9.67 7.18 6.09
C PHE A 11 -8.26 7.73 5.73
N SER A 12 -8.06 9.03 5.93
CA SER A 12 -6.76 9.70 5.80
C SER A 12 -5.65 9.03 6.59
N GLU A 13 -5.92 8.50 7.78
CA GLU A 13 -4.91 7.86 8.61
C GLU A 13 -4.45 6.53 8.04
N SER A 14 -5.34 5.71 7.47
CA SER A 14 -4.96 4.41 6.89
C SER A 14 -4.20 4.57 5.57
N GLY A 15 -4.66 5.48 4.69
CA GLY A 15 -3.95 5.81 3.44
C GLY A 15 -2.59 6.46 3.70
N LEU A 16 -2.50 7.40 4.65
CA LEU A 16 -1.22 8.01 5.05
C LEU A 16 -0.30 7.03 5.76
N ALA A 17 -0.85 6.10 6.58
CA ALA A 17 -0.05 5.03 7.18
C ALA A 17 0.55 4.13 6.10
N LEU A 18 -0.22 3.78 5.07
CA LEU A 18 0.28 2.98 3.95
C LEU A 18 1.40 3.72 3.20
N LEU A 19 1.21 5.01 2.88
CA LEU A 19 2.26 5.84 2.27
C LEU A 19 3.51 5.90 3.13
N LYS A 20 3.37 6.09 4.45
CA LYS A 20 4.50 6.10 5.38
C LYS A 20 5.27 4.78 5.35
N ILE A 21 4.58 3.64 5.35
CA ILE A 21 5.22 2.32 5.27
C ILE A 21 6.03 2.21 3.97
N VAL A 22 5.48 2.64 2.83
CA VAL A 22 6.16 2.60 1.52
C VAL A 22 7.38 3.51 1.50
N PHE A 23 7.29 4.75 2.01
CA PHE A 23 8.44 5.66 2.08
C PHE A 23 9.55 5.15 3.00
N GLN A 24 9.19 4.54 4.14
CA GLN A 24 10.18 3.94 5.03
C GLN A 24 10.90 2.76 4.35
N LEU A 25 10.17 1.96 3.59
CA LEU A 25 10.74 0.88 2.79
C LEU A 25 11.65 1.43 1.70
N GLN A 26 11.26 2.50 1.01
CA GLN A 26 12.09 3.16 0.00
C GLN A 26 13.40 3.66 0.57
N SER A 27 13.36 4.44 1.65
CA SER A 27 14.58 4.96 2.31
C SER A 27 15.52 3.82 2.73
N LEU A 28 14.95 2.70 3.19
CA LEU A 28 15.74 1.52 3.51
C LEU A 28 16.37 0.89 2.28
N MET A 29 15.65 0.79 1.17
CA MET A 29 16.16 0.20 -0.08
C MET A 29 17.23 1.06 -0.75
N GLU A 30 17.16 2.39 -0.65
CA GLU A 30 18.21 3.31 -1.12
C GLU A 30 19.56 3.04 -0.43
N THR A 31 19.52 2.64 0.84
CA THR A 31 20.73 2.30 1.61
C THR A 31 21.12 0.83 1.52
N SER A 32 20.23 -0.04 1.01
CA SER A 32 20.48 -1.47 0.89
C SER A 32 21.43 -1.76 -0.28
N ARG A 33 22.49 -2.53 0.02
CA ARG A 33 23.52 -2.92 -0.96
C ARG A 33 23.28 -4.30 -1.56
N ALA A 34 22.04 -4.80 -1.55
CA ALA A 34 21.74 -6.14 -2.03
C ALA A 34 22.26 -6.33 -3.47
N GLN A 35 23.31 -7.14 -3.64
CA GLN A 35 23.98 -7.32 -4.93
C GLN A 35 23.27 -8.33 -5.85
N ASP A 36 22.40 -9.17 -5.28
CA ASP A 36 21.71 -10.24 -5.98
C ASP A 36 20.52 -9.72 -6.80
N GLU A 37 20.72 -9.65 -8.12
CA GLU A 37 19.74 -9.18 -9.09
C GLU A 37 18.45 -10.01 -9.09
N ALA A 38 18.54 -11.33 -8.97
CA ALA A 38 17.35 -12.20 -8.99
C ALA A 38 16.44 -11.94 -7.78
N LYS A 39 17.04 -11.66 -6.61
CA LYS A 39 16.27 -11.30 -5.40
C LYS A 39 15.63 -9.92 -5.53
N ARG A 40 16.35 -8.95 -6.11
CA ARG A 40 15.80 -7.61 -6.37
C ARG A 40 14.64 -7.67 -7.36
N GLN A 41 14.78 -8.45 -8.45
CA GLN A 41 13.74 -8.67 -9.44
C GLN A 41 12.46 -9.23 -8.80
N LYS A 42 12.59 -10.28 -7.97
CA LYS A 42 11.44 -10.88 -7.28
C LYS A 42 10.73 -9.91 -6.33
N ALA A 43 11.50 -9.04 -5.66
CA ALA A 43 10.94 -8.01 -4.79
C ALA A 43 10.22 -6.91 -5.59
N ALA A 44 10.80 -6.47 -6.70
CA ALA A 44 10.16 -5.51 -7.61
C ALA A 44 8.85 -6.08 -8.18
N GLU A 45 8.84 -7.34 -8.62
CA GLU A 45 7.64 -8.02 -9.11
C GLU A 45 6.52 -8.05 -8.05
N LEU A 46 6.86 -8.36 -6.79
CA LEU A 46 5.86 -8.35 -5.71
C LEU A 46 5.26 -6.95 -5.50
N LEU A 47 6.07 -5.88 -5.57
CA LEU A 47 5.59 -4.51 -5.43
C LEU A 47 4.69 -4.09 -6.60
N ILE A 48 5.04 -4.46 -7.82
CA ILE A 48 4.21 -4.22 -9.01
C ILE A 48 2.87 -4.96 -8.90
N GLU A 49 2.88 -6.22 -8.48
CA GLU A 49 1.67 -7.00 -8.25
C GLU A 49 0.77 -6.37 -7.17
N MET A 50 1.36 -5.87 -6.07
CA MET A 50 0.65 -5.10 -5.06
C MET A 50 0.07 -3.80 -5.62
N ALA A 51 0.86 -3.04 -6.38
CA ALA A 51 0.45 -1.77 -6.99
C ALA A 51 -0.74 -1.97 -7.95
N ASN A 52 -0.64 -2.94 -8.86
CA ASN A 52 -1.71 -3.32 -9.78
C ASN A 52 -2.99 -3.71 -9.03
N CYS A 53 -2.85 -4.49 -7.95
CA CYS A 53 -3.99 -4.91 -7.16
C CYS A 53 -4.66 -3.73 -6.42
N LEU A 54 -3.89 -2.77 -5.90
CA LEU A 54 -4.43 -1.54 -5.33
C LEU A 54 -5.14 -0.67 -6.38
N GLY A 55 -4.61 -0.60 -7.61
CA GLY A 55 -5.28 0.09 -8.72
C GLY A 55 -6.59 -0.58 -9.15
N GLU A 56 -6.67 -1.92 -9.12
CA GLU A 56 -7.94 -2.63 -9.31
C GLU A 56 -8.93 -2.34 -8.16
N ILE A 57 -8.46 -2.32 -6.91
CA ILE A 57 -9.29 -1.98 -5.73
C ILE A 57 -9.85 -0.56 -5.85
N GLU A 58 -9.04 0.41 -6.28
CA GLU A 58 -9.49 1.78 -6.48
C GLU A 58 -10.68 1.84 -7.47
N LYS A 59 -10.56 1.14 -8.61
CA LYS A 59 -11.61 1.07 -9.63
C LYS A 59 -12.87 0.41 -9.09
N GLU A 60 -12.73 -0.68 -8.36
CA GLU A 60 -13.86 -1.39 -7.74
C GLU A 60 -14.58 -0.50 -6.72
N ILE A 61 -13.86 0.22 -5.87
CA ILE A 61 -14.45 1.14 -4.87
C ILE A 61 -15.25 2.25 -5.55
N ARG A 62 -14.79 2.74 -6.71
CA ARG A 62 -15.53 3.74 -7.49
C ARG A 62 -16.79 3.16 -8.16
N SER A 63 -16.88 1.85 -8.38
CA SER A 63 -18.04 1.20 -9.00
C SER A 63 -19.28 1.14 -8.09
N ASP A 64 -20.47 1.04 -8.69
CA ASP A 64 -21.73 0.93 -7.94
C ASP A 64 -21.89 -0.42 -7.23
N THR A 65 -21.23 -1.47 -7.72
CA THR A 65 -21.28 -2.84 -7.19
C THR A 65 -19.87 -3.42 -7.03
N PRO A 66 -19.13 -3.02 -5.99
CA PRO A 66 -17.73 -3.41 -5.80
C PRO A 66 -17.55 -4.91 -5.54
N GLU A 67 -16.68 -5.58 -6.32
CA GLU A 67 -16.30 -7.00 -6.14
C GLU A 67 -14.90 -7.14 -5.50
N LEU A 68 -14.76 -6.63 -4.27
CA LEU A 68 -13.45 -6.45 -3.63
C LEU A 68 -12.85 -7.73 -3.03
N GLY A 69 -13.65 -8.77 -2.76
CA GLY A 69 -13.21 -9.93 -1.99
C GLY A 69 -12.00 -10.65 -2.59
N ARG A 70 -11.98 -10.82 -3.92
CA ARG A 70 -10.85 -11.45 -4.63
C ARG A 70 -9.59 -10.59 -4.56
N LEU A 71 -9.73 -9.28 -4.74
CA LEU A 71 -8.61 -8.34 -4.77
C LEU A 71 -7.95 -8.20 -3.39
N VAL A 72 -8.77 -8.03 -2.35
CA VAL A 72 -8.30 -7.97 -0.97
C VAL A 72 -7.61 -9.27 -0.57
N GLY A 73 -8.14 -10.41 -1.00
CA GLY A 73 -7.49 -11.72 -0.81
C GLY A 73 -6.09 -11.78 -1.44
N LYS A 74 -5.92 -11.22 -2.65
CA LYS A 74 -4.60 -11.13 -3.30
C LYS A 74 -3.64 -10.23 -2.53
N VAL A 75 -4.07 -9.03 -2.11
CA VAL A 75 -3.22 -8.12 -1.33
C VAL A 75 -2.75 -8.79 -0.04
N ARG A 76 -3.64 -9.47 0.68
CA ARG A 76 -3.29 -10.24 1.89
C ARG A 76 -2.27 -11.33 1.60
N ALA A 77 -2.40 -12.06 0.49
CA ALA A 77 -1.42 -13.06 0.07
C ALA A 77 -0.05 -12.45 -0.28
N TYR A 78 -0.02 -11.28 -0.92
CA TYR A 78 1.23 -10.56 -1.19
C TYR A 78 1.91 -10.09 0.10
N ILE A 79 1.14 -9.60 1.08
CA ILE A 79 1.64 -9.24 2.41
C ILE A 79 2.21 -10.46 3.13
N GLU A 80 1.54 -11.61 3.07
CA GLU A 80 2.03 -12.86 3.65
C GLU A 80 3.34 -13.33 3.00
N ALA A 81 3.47 -13.18 1.67
CA ALA A 81 4.69 -13.50 0.94
C ALA A 81 5.85 -12.52 1.22
N PHE A 82 5.54 -11.30 1.66
CA PHE A 82 6.50 -10.19 1.82
C PHE A 82 7.77 -10.57 2.59
N PRO A 83 7.72 -11.21 3.79
CA PRO A 83 8.93 -11.54 4.53
C PRO A 83 9.87 -12.49 3.79
N SER A 84 9.32 -13.43 3.01
CA SER A 84 10.12 -14.40 2.25
C SER A 84 10.83 -13.76 1.06
N VAL A 85 10.24 -12.69 0.49
CA VAL A 85 10.74 -11.98 -0.68
C VAL A 85 11.72 -10.87 -0.27
N PHE A 86 11.38 -10.10 0.77
CA PHE A 86 12.16 -8.95 1.23
C PHE A 86 13.19 -9.29 2.31
N GLY A 87 13.03 -10.39 3.04
CA GLY A 87 13.98 -10.83 4.07
C GLY A 87 15.44 -10.88 3.61
N PRO A 88 15.74 -11.38 2.39
CA PRO A 88 17.09 -11.33 1.83
C PRO A 88 17.63 -9.93 1.50
N LEU A 89 16.77 -8.92 1.37
CA LEU A 89 17.15 -7.55 0.98
C LEU A 89 17.30 -6.61 2.19
N ILE A 90 16.49 -6.81 3.22
CA ILE A 90 16.37 -5.88 4.36
C ILE A 90 16.43 -6.54 5.73
N GLU A 91 16.88 -7.80 5.79
CA GLU A 91 16.86 -8.68 6.96
C GLU A 91 15.47 -9.23 7.30
N ASN A 92 15.42 -10.52 7.67
CA ASN A 92 14.17 -11.25 7.90
C ASN A 92 13.28 -10.62 8.99
N GLN A 93 13.87 -10.13 10.09
CA GLN A 93 13.08 -9.55 11.17
C GLN A 93 12.40 -8.26 10.72
N ARG A 94 13.15 -7.38 10.06
CA ARG A 94 12.62 -6.12 9.55
C ARG A 94 11.56 -6.35 8.47
N ALA A 95 11.76 -7.33 7.58
CA ALA A 95 10.74 -7.70 6.60
C ALA A 95 9.43 -8.20 7.24
N LYS A 96 9.51 -8.95 8.35
CA LYS A 96 8.32 -9.35 9.14
C LYS A 96 7.64 -8.14 9.78
N ASP A 97 8.41 -7.19 10.30
CA ASP A 97 7.87 -5.98 10.91
C ASP A 97 7.11 -5.11 9.87
N TYR A 98 7.62 -5.02 8.63
CA TYR A 98 6.90 -4.39 7.52
C TYR A 98 5.63 -5.13 7.15
N ALA A 99 5.69 -6.46 7.00
CA ALA A 99 4.50 -7.27 6.70
C ALA A 99 3.42 -7.10 7.77
N SER A 100 3.80 -7.08 9.05
CA SER A 100 2.88 -6.82 10.17
C SER A 100 2.21 -5.44 10.06
N GLN A 101 2.97 -4.40 9.73
CA GLN A 101 2.43 -3.06 9.54
C GLN A 101 1.46 -2.99 8.36
N PHE A 102 1.76 -3.65 7.24
CA PHE A 102 0.81 -3.78 6.14
C PHE A 102 -0.44 -4.56 6.57
N SER A 103 -0.28 -5.70 7.26
CA SER A 103 -1.39 -6.53 7.72
C SER A 103 -2.40 -5.74 8.53
N ILE A 104 -1.97 -4.88 9.46
CA ILE A 104 -2.87 -4.06 10.30
C ILE A 104 -3.87 -3.24 9.45
N LEU A 105 -3.49 -2.82 8.24
CA LEU A 105 -4.33 -2.02 7.34
C LEU A 105 -5.38 -2.86 6.59
N PHE A 106 -5.08 -4.15 6.36
CA PHE A 106 -5.92 -5.08 5.60
C PHE A 106 -6.57 -6.16 6.48
N GLU A 107 -6.24 -6.20 7.77
CA GLU A 107 -6.88 -7.04 8.77
C GLU A 107 -8.27 -6.51 9.11
N GLY A 108 -9.18 -7.45 9.38
CA GLY A 108 -10.54 -7.15 9.80
C GLY A 108 -11.28 -8.42 10.22
N GLU A 109 -12.47 -8.26 10.77
CA GLU A 109 -13.32 -9.37 11.19
C GLU A 109 -13.71 -10.27 10.00
N PRO A 110 -14.09 -11.54 10.23
CA PRO A 110 -14.67 -12.37 9.19
C PRO A 110 -15.84 -11.64 8.53
N GLN A 111 -15.84 -11.56 7.20
CA GLN A 111 -16.77 -10.79 6.34
C GLN A 111 -16.37 -9.32 6.04
N THR A 112 -15.23 -8.86 6.51
CA THR A 112 -14.73 -7.50 6.23
C THR A 112 -13.59 -7.49 5.21
N TYR A 113 -13.45 -6.38 4.49
CA TYR A 113 -12.35 -6.17 3.54
C TYR A 113 -11.08 -5.64 4.22
N GLY A 114 -11.15 -5.35 5.52
CA GLY A 114 -10.06 -4.81 6.31
C GLY A 114 -10.21 -3.31 6.48
N ARG A 115 -9.65 -2.79 7.57
CA ARG A 115 -9.89 -1.42 8.07
C ARG A 115 -9.81 -0.34 6.99
N MET A 116 -8.81 -0.40 6.12
CA MET A 116 -8.62 0.60 5.06
C MET A 116 -9.74 0.56 4.00
N ILE A 117 -10.11 -0.65 3.55
CA ILE A 117 -11.09 -0.82 2.47
C ILE A 117 -12.50 -0.60 2.98
N ASP A 118 -12.82 -1.10 4.17
CA ASP A 118 -14.11 -0.86 4.80
C ASP A 118 -14.32 0.63 5.08
N GLY A 119 -13.26 1.34 5.51
CA GLY A 119 -13.30 2.80 5.67
C GLY A 119 -13.59 3.56 4.38
N LEU A 120 -13.07 3.10 3.23
CA LEU A 120 -13.39 3.68 1.92
C LEU A 120 -14.83 3.48 1.51
N LEU A 121 -15.35 2.27 1.72
CA LEU A 121 -16.74 1.95 1.40
C LEU A 121 -17.71 2.73 2.30
N GLU A 122 -17.38 2.88 3.58
CA GLU A 122 -18.17 3.67 4.51
C GLU A 122 -18.13 5.16 4.15
N LEU A 123 -16.99 5.69 3.70
CA LEU A 123 -16.91 7.07 3.21
C LEU A 123 -17.79 7.31 1.99
N LYS A 124 -17.82 6.36 1.05
CA LYS A 124 -18.72 6.39 -0.12
C LYS A 124 -20.20 6.31 0.29
N ARG A 125 -20.52 5.52 1.33
CA ARG A 125 -21.87 5.49 1.91
C ARG A 125 -22.23 6.85 2.53
N PHE A 126 -21.32 7.50 3.23
CA PHE A 126 -21.59 8.83 3.79
C PHE A 126 -21.74 9.92 2.72
N GLU A 127 -21.08 9.78 1.57
CA GLU A 127 -21.32 10.64 0.40
C GLU A 127 -22.76 10.50 -0.12
N SER A 128 -23.27 9.26 -0.25
CA SER A 128 -24.65 9.06 -0.72
C SER A 128 -25.71 9.48 0.29
N GLU A 129 -25.33 9.68 1.55
CA GLU A 129 -26.15 10.20 2.64
C GLU A 129 -26.01 11.73 2.82
N ASP A 130 -25.31 12.43 1.92
CA ASP A 130 -24.99 13.88 2.00
C ASP A 130 -24.25 14.28 3.29
N ALA A 131 -23.62 13.32 3.98
CA ALA A 131 -22.89 13.54 5.23
C ALA A 131 -21.42 13.93 5.01
N VAL A 132 -20.86 13.63 3.84
CA VAL A 132 -19.50 13.99 3.41
C VAL A 132 -19.55 14.44 1.96
N ASP A 133 -18.78 15.47 1.58
CA ASP A 133 -18.74 15.92 0.19
C ASP A 133 -17.88 14.99 -0.71
N SER A 134 -18.18 15.01 -2.01
CA SER A 134 -17.46 14.24 -3.01
C SER A 134 -15.97 14.59 -3.10
N ALA A 135 -15.55 15.79 -2.70
CA ALA A 135 -14.15 16.18 -2.76
C ALA A 135 -13.33 15.41 -1.71
N HIS A 136 -13.86 15.22 -0.49
CA HIS A 136 -13.23 14.42 0.55
C HIS A 136 -13.16 12.94 0.16
N VAL A 137 -14.20 12.39 -0.46
CA VAL A 137 -14.20 11.00 -0.96
C VAL A 137 -13.18 10.82 -2.07
N ASN A 138 -13.10 11.76 -3.02
CA ASN A 138 -12.13 11.69 -4.10
C ASN A 138 -10.69 11.87 -3.63
N ALA A 139 -10.42 12.81 -2.73
CA ALA A 139 -9.10 12.99 -2.13
C ALA A 139 -8.67 11.73 -1.36
N SER A 140 -9.64 11.09 -0.71
CA SER A 140 -9.44 9.85 0.01
C SER A 140 -9.03 8.71 -0.93
N ILE A 141 -9.85 8.42 -1.93
CA ILE A 141 -9.56 7.37 -2.92
C ILE A 141 -8.24 7.66 -3.65
N ALA A 142 -7.91 8.93 -3.94
CA ALA A 142 -6.67 9.33 -4.59
C ALA A 142 -5.40 8.95 -3.80
N THR A 143 -5.49 8.73 -2.48
CA THR A 143 -4.33 8.21 -1.72
C THR A 143 -3.94 6.80 -2.15
N LEU A 144 -4.87 5.97 -2.64
CA LEU A 144 -4.54 4.66 -3.21
C LEU A 144 -3.71 4.81 -4.49
N THR A 145 -4.07 5.77 -5.35
CA THR A 145 -3.31 6.11 -6.56
C THR A 145 -1.91 6.61 -6.21
N LEU A 146 -1.77 7.42 -5.15
CA LEU A 146 -0.46 7.85 -4.67
C LEU A 146 0.37 6.67 -4.16
N VAL A 147 -0.20 5.78 -3.35
CA VAL A 147 0.49 4.57 -2.86
C VAL A 147 0.91 3.69 -4.03
N GLN A 148 0.03 3.48 -5.01
CA GLN A 148 0.33 2.72 -6.21
C GLN A 148 1.56 3.28 -6.91
N GLY A 149 1.58 4.59 -7.19
CA GLY A 149 2.74 5.22 -7.83
C GLY A 149 4.02 5.11 -7.01
N GLN A 150 3.94 5.15 -5.68
CA GLN A 150 5.12 4.95 -4.81
C GLN A 150 5.62 3.50 -4.81
N LEU A 151 4.72 2.50 -4.88
CA LEU A 151 5.12 1.09 -5.00
C LEU A 151 5.77 0.82 -6.36
N GLU A 152 5.25 1.41 -7.44
CA GLU A 152 5.84 1.35 -8.78
C GLU A 152 7.23 1.99 -8.79
N ALA A 153 7.37 3.21 -8.28
CA ALA A 153 8.66 3.90 -8.18
C ALA A 153 9.67 3.12 -7.32
N LEU A 154 9.22 2.54 -6.21
CA LEU A 154 10.07 1.69 -5.37
C LEU A 154 10.50 0.42 -6.11
N SER A 155 9.62 -0.18 -6.91
CA SER A 155 9.98 -1.36 -7.71
C SER A 155 11.09 -1.05 -8.70
N GLU A 156 11.04 0.11 -9.37
CA GLU A 156 12.08 0.58 -10.29
C GLU A 156 13.40 0.82 -9.56
N LEU A 157 13.35 1.48 -8.39
CA LEU A 157 14.54 1.70 -7.54
C LEU A 157 15.22 0.38 -7.15
N ILE A 158 14.43 -0.62 -6.77
CA ILE A 158 14.96 -1.93 -6.37
C ILE A 158 15.53 -2.67 -7.57
N GLN A 159 14.85 -2.63 -8.73
CA GLN A 159 15.27 -3.34 -9.92
C GLN A 159 16.54 -2.74 -10.54
N PHE A 160 16.62 -1.40 -10.59
CA PHE A 160 17.66 -0.64 -11.29
C PHE A 160 18.39 0.35 -10.38
N PRO A 161 19.03 -0.08 -9.28
CA PRO A 161 19.59 0.82 -8.28
C PRO A 161 20.71 1.73 -8.80
N GLU A 162 21.37 1.37 -9.91
CA GLU A 162 22.44 2.18 -10.51
C GLU A 162 21.90 3.39 -11.28
N ALA A 163 20.71 3.29 -11.89
CA ALA A 163 20.09 4.40 -12.62
C ALA A 163 19.75 5.60 -11.70
N PHE A 164 19.59 5.34 -10.40
CA PHE A 164 19.28 6.37 -9.40
C PHE A 164 20.52 6.94 -8.72
N ARG A 165 21.70 6.30 -8.82
CA ARG A 165 22.95 6.78 -8.21
C ARG A 165 23.56 7.98 -8.92
N ASP A 166 23.45 8.03 -10.25
CA ASP A 166 24.07 9.11 -11.03
C ASP A 166 23.28 10.44 -10.91
N SER A 167 21.97 10.38 -10.63
CA SER A 167 21.15 11.58 -10.40
C SER A 167 21.57 12.36 -9.15
N SER A 168 22.02 11.67 -8.09
CA SER A 168 22.44 12.29 -6.83
C SER A 168 23.86 12.86 -6.87
N ALA A 169 24.67 12.45 -7.86
CA ALA A 169 26.02 12.95 -8.07
C ALA A 169 26.05 14.25 -8.88
N GLU A 170 25.08 14.47 -9.77
CA GLU A 170 24.95 15.71 -10.55
C GLU A 170 24.37 16.89 -9.75
N GLU A 171 23.58 16.65 -8.70
CA GLU A 171 23.07 17.74 -7.83
C GLU A 171 24.08 18.24 -6.78
N ALA A 172 25.26 17.62 -6.68
CA ALA A 172 26.30 17.95 -5.70
C ALA A 172 27.45 18.81 -6.25
N VAL A 173 27.31 19.41 -7.45
CA VAL A 173 28.32 20.28 -8.10
C VAL A 173 27.84 21.72 -8.22
#